data_AF-A0A258FZJ8-F1
#
_entry.id   AF-A0A258FZJ8-F1
#
_cell.length_a   1.000
_cell.length_b   1.000
_cell.length_c   1.000
_cell.angle_alpha   90.00
_cell.angle_beta   90.00
_cell.angle_gamma   90.00
#
_symmetry.space_group_name_H-M   'P 1'
#
loop_
_entity.id
_entity.type
_entity.pdbx_description
1 polymer ?
#
loop_
_entity_poly.entity_id
_entity_poly.type
_entity_poly.pdbx_seq_one_letter_code
_entity_poly.pdbx_strand_id
1 'polypeptide(L)' 'MRFAIELMYVAIGIIVSIVMAVAAAWAVPLARAEIWIIDYVAIAFIIGMGYPQMRDAWAADRAADRAAGVTSDRG' A
#
# COMPACT_ATOMS: atom_id res chain seq x y z
N MET A 1 -4.18 -13.79 -5.18
CA MET A 1 -4.98 -13.02 -4.17
C MET A 1 -4.10 -12.22 -3.22
N ARG A 2 -2.83 -12.59 -3.06
CA ARG A 2 -1.92 -11.95 -2.10
C ARG A 2 -1.64 -10.49 -2.46
N PHE A 3 -1.56 -10.17 -3.76
CA PHE A 3 -1.36 -8.80 -4.24
C PHE A 3 -2.47 -7.84 -3.79
N ALA A 4 -3.74 -8.25 -3.89
CA ALA A 4 -4.88 -7.40 -3.53
C ALA A 4 -4.90 -7.07 -2.04
N ILE A 5 -4.50 -8.02 -1.19
CA ILE A 5 -4.40 -7.83 0.26
C ILE A 5 -3.26 -6.85 0.58
N GLU A 6 -2.09 -7.01 -0.04
CA GLU A 6 -0.96 -6.11 0.17
C GLU A 6 -1.28 -4.69 -0.31
N LEU A 7 -1.94 -4.54 -1.47
CA LEU A 7 -2.44 -3.25 -1.95
C LEU A 7 -3.41 -2.61 -0.93
N MET A 8 -4.33 -3.40 -0.38
CA MET A 8 -5.27 -2.92 0.64
C MET A 8 -4.54 -2.42 1.89
N TYR A 9 -3.50 -3.11 2.37
CA TYR A 9 -2.72 -2.63 3.52
C TYR A 9 -1.99 -1.32 3.24
N VAL A 10 -1.42 -1.15 2.04
CA VAL A 10 -0.81 0.12 1.62
C VAL A 10 -1.87 1.22 1.60
N ALA A 11 -3.03 0.96 1.01
CA ALA A 11 -4.13 1.93 0.96
C ALA A 11 -4.64 2.33 2.35
N ILE A 12 -4.81 1.35 3.26
CA ILE A 12 -5.19 1.61 4.66
C ILE A 12 -4.12 2.45 5.36
N GLY A 13 -2.84 2.15 5.16
CA GLY A 13 -1.74 2.94 5.73
C GLY A 13 -1.81 4.41 5.31
N ILE A 14 -2.04 4.67 4.02
CA ILE A 14 -2.21 6.03 3.48
C ILE A 14 -3.43 6.73 4.11
N ILE A 15 -4.57 6.03 4.19
CA ILE A 15 -5.79 6.58 4.80
C ILE A 15 -5.54 6.97 6.25
N VAL A 16 -4.90 6.08 7.03
CA VAL A 16 -4.58 6.35 8.45
C VAL A 16 -3.65 7.55 8.59
N SER A 17 -2.64 7.67 7.72
CA SER A 17 -1.74 8.83 7.69
C SER A 17 -2.50 10.13 7.48
N ILE A 18 -3.36 10.19 6.45
CA ILE A 18 -4.16 11.38 6.13
C ILE A 18 -5.12 11.74 7.27
N VAL A 19 -5.77 10.75 7.89
CA VAL A 19 -6.66 11.00 9.05
C VAL A 19 -5.90 11.63 10.20
N MET A 20 -4.69 11.15 10.49
CA MET A 20 -3.82 11.73 11.51
C MET A 20 -3.37 13.15 11.16
N ALA A 21 -2.98 13.38 9.90
CA ALA A 21 -2.59 14.70 9.42
C ALA A 21 -3.73 15.71 9.49
N VAL A 22 -4.95 15.31 9.12
CA VAL A 22 -6.15 16.15 9.23
C VAL A 22 -6.42 16.52 10.68
N ALA A 23 -6.38 15.54 11.59
CA ALA A 23 -6.58 15.77 13.02
C ALA A 23 -5.51 16.72 13.59
N ALA A 24 -4.24 16.51 13.25
CA ALA A 24 -3.14 17.35 13.69
C ALA A 24 -3.24 18.78 13.12
N ALA A 25 -3.57 18.92 11.82
CA ALA A 25 -3.71 20.22 11.16
C ALA A 25 -4.91 21.01 11.69
N TRP A 26 -5.94 20.33 12.19
CA TRP A 26 -7.05 20.96 12.90
C TRP A 26 -6.65 21.41 14.31
N ALA A 27 -5.91 20.57 15.04
CA ALA A 27 -5.46 20.86 16.40
C ALA A 27 -4.41 21.98 16.47
N VAL A 28 -3.51 22.07 15.49
CA VAL A 28 -2.42 23.05 15.44
C VAL A 28 -2.38 23.77 14.08
N PRO A 29 -3.29 24.73 13.82
CA PRO A 29 -3.38 25.40 12.52
C PRO A 29 -2.11 26.14 12.11
N LEU A 30 -1.33 26.65 13.08
CA LEU A 30 -0.07 27.36 12.83
C LEU A 30 0.99 26.46 12.16
N ALA A 31 0.97 25.15 12.43
CA ALA A 31 1.92 24.17 11.88
C ALA A 31 1.34 23.37 10.70
N ARG A 32 0.23 23.83 10.10
CA ARG A 32 -0.50 23.08 9.07
C ARG A 32 0.39 22.73 7.87
N ALA A 33 1.25 23.64 7.44
CA ALA A 33 2.12 23.41 6.29
C ALA A 33 3.13 22.27 6.58
N GLU A 34 3.78 22.32 7.74
CA GLU A 34 4.75 21.33 8.19
C GLU A 34 4.10 19.96 8.38
N ILE A 35 2.89 19.90 8.94
CA ILE A 35 2.12 18.67 9.11
C ILE A 35 1.87 17.99 7.77
N TRP A 36 1.39 18.73 6.77
CA TRP A 36 1.15 18.17 5.44
C TRP A 36 2.44 17.74 4.74
N ILE A 37 3.54 18.50 4.88
CA ILE A 37 4.85 18.10 4.34
C ILE A 37 5.28 16.75 4.92
N ILE A 38 5.19 16.59 6.25
CA ILE A 38 5.56 15.35 6.93
C ILE A 38 4.63 14.20 6.52
N ASP A 39 3.32 14.45 6.41
CA ASP A 39 2.36 13.44 5.95
C ASP A 39 2.67 12.94 4.55
N TYR A 40 2.97 13.84 3.59
CA TYR A 40 3.36 13.43 2.25
C TYR A 40 4.66 12.61 2.24
N VAL A 41 5.63 12.97 3.09
CA VAL A 41 6.85 12.16 3.26
C VAL A 41 6.50 10.78 3.82
N ALA A 42 5.65 10.70 4.86
CA ALA A 42 5.21 9.43 5.43
C ALA A 42 4.48 8.55 4.41
N ILE A 43 3.59 9.13 3.59
CA ILE A 43 2.91 8.44 2.49
C ILE A 43 3.92 7.88 1.48
N ALA A 44 4.95 8.65 1.12
CA ALA A 44 6.00 8.17 0.23
C ALA A 44 6.75 6.96 0.81
N PHE A 45 7.01 6.97 2.12
CA PHE A 45 7.59 5.81 2.82
C PHE A 45 6.65 4.60 2.86
N ILE A 46 5.35 4.81 3.11
CA ILE A 46 4.34 3.73 3.10
C ILE A 46 4.31 3.05 1.72
N ILE A 47 4.26 3.83 0.65
CA ILE A 47 4.28 3.33 -0.73
C ILE A 47 5.60 2.62 -1.02
N GLY A 48 6.73 3.25 -0.68
CA GLY A 48 8.06 2.70 -0.92
C GLY A 48 8.29 1.35 -0.22
N MET A 49 7.81 1.20 1.01
CA MET A 49 7.90 -0.06 1.76
C MET A 49 6.93 -1.12 1.22
N GLY A 50 5.76 -0.73 0.72
CA GLY A 50 4.78 -1.66 0.13
C GLY A 50 5.17 -2.18 -1.25
N TYR A 51 5.90 -1.39 -2.04
CA TYR A 51 6.23 -1.74 -3.43
C TYR A 51 6.98 -3.08 -3.62
N PRO A 52 8.04 -3.41 -2.84
CA PRO A 52 8.71 -4.71 -2.95
C PRO A 52 7.78 -5.88 -2.70
N GLN A 53 6.90 -5.75 -1.69
CA GLN A 53 5.96 -6.80 -1.29
C GLN A 53 4.98 -7.07 -2.44
N MET A 54 4.37 -5.99 -2.97
CA MET A 54 3.43 -6.08 -4.09
C MET A 54 4.06 -6.71 -5.33
N ARG A 55 5.32 -6.38 -5.64
CA ARG A 55 6.06 -6.99 -6.76
C ARG A 55 6.21 -8.49 -6.55
N ASP A 56 6.62 -8.90 -5.36
CA ASP A 56 6.87 -10.30 -5.04
C ASP A 56 5.55 -11.11 -5.02
N ALA A 57 4.46 -10.52 -4.49
CA ALA A 57 3.13 -11.12 -4.53
C ALA A 57 2.57 -11.25 -5.95
N TRP A 58 2.80 -10.27 -6.83
CA TRP A 58 2.38 -10.37 -8.23
C TRP A 58 3.13 -11.46 -8.98
N ALA A 59 4.44 -11.60 -8.74
CA ALA A 59 5.23 -12.68 -9.31
C ALA A 59 4.73 -14.06 -8.85
N ALA A 60 4.39 -14.20 -7.56
CA ALA A 60 3.83 -15.42 -7.00
C ALA A 60 2.44 -15.76 -7.55
N ASP A 61 1.53 -14.79 -7.61
CA ASP A 61 0.19 -14.98 -8.18
C ASP A 61 0.30 -15.44 -9.65
N ARG A 62 1.19 -14.82 -10.47
CA ARG A 62 1.41 -15.25 -11.87
C ARG A 62 2.09 -16.61 -12.02
N ALA A 63 2.84 -17.07 -11.03
CA ALA A 63 3.41 -18.42 -11.04
C ALA A 63 2.34 -19.46 -10.74
N ALA A 64 1.44 -19.17 -9.79
CA ALA A 64 0.32 -20.03 -9.44
C ALA A 64 -0.66 -20.20 -10.61
N ASP A 65 -1.02 -19.10 -11.29
CA ASP A 65 -1.94 -19.15 -12.45
C ASP A 65 -1.39 -20.04 -13.58
N ARG A 66 -0.07 -19.95 -13.85
CA ARG A 66 0.60 -20.79 -14.86
C ARG A 66 0.59 -22.26 -14.47
N ALA A 67 0.84 -22.59 -13.20
CA ALA A 67 0.80 -23.96 -12.73
C ALA A 67 -0.61 -24.58 -12.84
N ALA A 68 -1.65 -23.79 -12.51
CA ALA A 68 -3.05 -24.23 -12.59
C ALA A 68 -3.49 -24.53 -14.03
N GLY A 69 -3.08 -23.69 -15.00
CA GLY A 69 -3.37 -23.92 -16.42
C GLY A 69 -2.74 -25.21 -16.97
N VAL A 70 -1.54 -25.58 -16.49
CA VAL A 70 -0.84 -26.80 -16.91
C VAL A 70 -1.51 -28.08 -16.37
N THR A 71 -2.15 -28.03 -15.20
CA THR A 71 -2.95 -29.14 -14.67
C THR A 71 -4.30 -29.31 -15.37
N SER A 72 -4.89 -28.21 -15.87
CA SER A 72 -6.15 -28.27 -16.63
C SER A 72 -6.01 -28.91 -18.01
N ASP A 73 -4.83 -28.88 -18.62
CA ASP A 73 -4.54 -29.45 -19.95
C ASP A 73 -4.24 -30.96 -19.92
N ARG A 74 -4.08 -31.55 -18.71
CA ARG A 74 -3.74 -32.97 -18.52
C ARG A 74 -4.90 -33.85 -18.04
N GLY A 75 -6.09 -33.30 -17.84
CA GLY A 75 -7.30 -34.02 -17.41
C GLY A 75 -8.32 -34.09 -18.53
#